data_AF-A0A0Q6PJY5-F1
#
_entry.id   AF-A0A0Q6PJY5-F1
#
_cell.length_a   1.000
_cell.length_b   1.000
_cell.length_c   1.000
_cell.angle_alpha   90.00
_cell.angle_beta   90.00
_cell.angle_gamma   90.00
#
_symmetry.space_group_name_H-M   'P 1'
#
loop_
_entity.id
_entity.type
_entity.pdbx_description
1 polymer ?
#
loop_
_entity_poly.entity_id
_entity_poly.type
_entity_poly.pdbx_seq_one_letter_code
_entity_poly.pdbx_strand_id
1 'polypeptide(L)'
;MTSGEEEVKRIIFSGTIWFGASIIAVAVPFAGLLISGWRPTELPAGLAVLWWIGCAVLALGVFCFAWSGCPVLEVDVPTSDRNKVITIRSAVVLFLIGSAVVFLAVLLGPGSVGR
;
A
#
# COMPACT_ATOMS: atom_id res chain seq x y z
N MET A 1 -19.78 -27.91 -4.89
CA MET A 1 -19.75 -26.97 -3.75
C MET A 1 -18.42 -27.20 -3.07
N THR A 2 -17.51 -26.24 -3.13
CA THR A 2 -16.32 -26.24 -2.27
C THR A 2 -16.81 -26.15 -0.83
N SER A 3 -16.13 -26.83 0.11
CA SER A 3 -16.53 -26.72 1.51
C SER A 3 -16.36 -25.26 1.98
N GLY A 4 -17.12 -24.82 2.98
CA GLY A 4 -16.97 -23.45 3.51
C GLY A 4 -15.53 -23.13 3.94
N GLU A 5 -14.76 -24.15 4.35
CA GLU A 5 -13.34 -24.02 4.70
C GLU A 5 -12.44 -23.70 3.51
N GLU A 6 -12.70 -24.29 2.33
CA GLU A 6 -11.92 -24.00 1.11
C GLU A 6 -12.10 -22.55 0.66
N GLU A 7 -13.32 -22.04 0.81
CA GLU A 7 -13.64 -20.66 0.45
C GLU A 7 -12.98 -19.65 1.39
N VAL A 8 -13.00 -19.91 2.70
CA VAL A 8 -12.27 -19.12 3.70
C VAL A 8 -10.76 -19.13 3.42
N LYS A 9 -10.17 -20.29 3.13
CA LYS A 9 -8.75 -20.40 2.77
C LYS A 9 -8.41 -19.59 1.53
N ARG A 10 -9.26 -19.63 0.49
CA ARG A 10 -9.12 -18.82 -0.73
C ARG A 10 -9.15 -17.33 -0.41
N ILE A 11 -10.07 -16.90 0.45
CA ILE A 11 -10.21 -15.50 0.87
C ILE A 11 -8.93 -15.02 1.55
N ILE A 12 -8.46 -15.75 2.57
CA ILE A 12 -7.25 -15.43 3.34
C ILE A 12 -6.02 -15.41 2.42
N PHE A 13 -5.81 -16.46 1.63
CA PHE A 13 -4.62 -16.59 0.80
C PHE A 13 -4.47 -15.43 -0.18
N SER A 14 -5.55 -15.03 -0.85
CA SER A 14 -5.51 -13.88 -1.76
C SER A 14 -5.26 -12.56 -1.01
N GLY A 15 -5.80 -12.36 0.20
CA GLY A 15 -5.49 -11.19 1.02
C GLY A 15 -3.99 -11.11 1.37
N THR A 16 -3.41 -12.25 1.77
CA THR A 16 -1.97 -12.38 2.06
C THR A 16 -1.11 -12.05 0.85
N ILE A 17 -1.48 -12.50 -0.35
CA ILE A 17 -0.75 -12.17 -1.59
C ILE A 17 -0.75 -10.66 -1.82
N TRP A 18 -1.91 -10.00 -1.74
CA TRP A 18 -2.01 -8.55 -1.95
C TRP A 18 -1.21 -7.76 -0.92
N PHE A 19 -1.30 -8.14 0.35
CA PHE A 19 -0.52 -7.53 1.41
C PHE A 19 0.99 -7.69 1.18
N GLY A 20 1.46 -8.93 0.94
CA GLY A 20 2.88 -9.20 0.67
C GLY A 20 3.41 -8.45 -0.55
N ALA A 21 2.65 -8.43 -1.64
CA ALA A 21 3.00 -7.66 -2.84
C ALA A 21 3.13 -6.16 -2.54
N SER A 22 2.22 -5.60 -1.75
CA SER A 22 2.28 -4.18 -1.36
C SER A 22 3.53 -3.84 -0.54
N ILE A 23 3.93 -4.72 0.38
CA ILE A 23 5.15 -4.54 1.18
C ILE A 23 6.39 -4.56 0.30
N ILE A 24 6.51 -5.53 -0.61
CA ILE A 24 7.65 -5.62 -1.55
C ILE A 24 7.71 -4.38 -2.44
N ALA A 25 6.56 -3.94 -2.97
CA ALA A 25 6.48 -2.78 -3.86
C ALA A 25 6.89 -1.46 -3.19
N VAL A 26 6.74 -1.35 -1.86
CA VAL A 26 7.22 -0.18 -1.10
C VAL A 26 8.66 -0.36 -0.64
N ALA A 27 9.00 -1.52 -0.09
CA ALA A 27 10.29 -1.78 0.53
C ALA A 27 11.44 -1.71 -0.48
N VAL A 28 11.27 -2.24 -1.69
CA VAL A 28 12.35 -2.29 -2.70
C VAL A 28 12.75 -0.88 -3.18
N PRO A 29 11.83 -0.01 -3.67
CA PRO A 29 12.20 1.34 -4.06
C PRO A 29 12.69 2.19 -2.88
N PHE A 30 12.06 2.04 -1.71
CA PHE A 30 12.46 2.80 -0.52
C PHE A 30 13.86 2.42 -0.03
N ALA A 31 14.21 1.13 -0.06
CA ALA A 31 15.57 0.68 0.24
C ALA A 31 16.58 1.32 -0.74
N GLY A 32 16.26 1.38 -2.02
CA GLY A 32 17.08 2.08 -3.03
C GLY A 32 17.32 3.55 -2.68
N LEU A 33 16.29 4.28 -2.24
CA LEU A 33 16.42 5.67 -1.78
C LEU A 33 17.30 5.78 -0.53
N LEU A 34 17.14 4.88 0.44
CA LEU A 34 17.97 4.90 1.65
C LEU A 34 19.45 4.59 1.35
N ILE A 35 19.70 3.65 0.45
CA ILE A 35 21.06 3.26 0.02
C ILE A 35 21.76 4.40 -0.73
N SER A 36 21.02 5.19 -1.53
CA SER A 36 21.59 6.36 -2.21
C SER A 36 21.91 7.52 -1.27
N GLY A 37 21.52 7.41 0.01
CA GLY A 37 21.71 8.44 1.03
C GLY A 37 20.59 9.47 1.06
N TRP A 38 19.54 9.33 0.24
CA TRP A 38 18.43 10.27 0.19
C TRP A 38 17.69 10.34 1.54
N ARG A 39 17.32 11.56 1.96
CA ARG A 39 16.51 11.79 3.16
C ARG A 39 15.33 12.71 2.86
N PRO A 40 14.14 12.47 3.45
CA PRO A 40 12.99 13.35 3.29
C PRO A 40 13.24 14.76 3.84
N THR A 41 14.20 14.93 4.75
CA THR A 41 14.62 16.24 5.29
C THR A 41 15.34 17.12 4.27
N GLU A 42 15.76 16.58 3.13
CA GLU A 42 16.41 17.32 2.05
C GLU A 42 15.39 17.98 1.11
N LEU A 43 14.10 17.65 1.25
CA LEU A 43 13.04 18.25 0.44
C LEU A 43 12.71 19.69 0.89
N PRO A 44 12.47 20.63 -0.04
CA PRO A 44 11.85 21.91 0.27
C PRO A 44 10.53 21.69 1.02
N ALA A 45 10.17 22.61 1.93
CA ALA A 45 9.04 22.44 2.85
C ALA A 45 7.74 21.98 2.18
N GLY A 46 7.38 22.54 1.01
CA GLY A 46 6.19 22.14 0.26
C GLY A 46 6.24 20.69 -0.24
N LEU A 47 7.39 20.24 -0.75
CA LEU A 47 7.58 18.86 -1.20
C LEU A 47 7.69 17.88 -0.03
N ALA A 48 8.25 18.31 1.10
CA ALA A 48 8.27 17.51 2.33
C ALA A 48 6.86 17.22 2.85
N VAL A 49 5.97 18.22 2.84
CA VAL A 49 4.55 18.02 3.20
C VAL A 49 3.88 17.06 2.22
N LEU A 50 4.09 17.25 0.91
CA LEU A 50 3.54 16.38 -0.12
C LEU A 50 4.01 14.93 0.05
N TRP A 51 5.29 14.72 0.33
CA TRP A 51 5.87 13.41 0.64
C TRP A 51 5.16 12.73 1.80
N TRP A 52 4.99 13.41 2.93
CA TRP A 52 4.34 12.83 4.11
C TRP A 52 2.85 12.53 3.89
N ILE A 53 2.14 13.38 3.15
CA ILE A 53 0.75 13.11 2.74
C ILE A 53 0.71 11.84 1.87
N GLY A 54 1.60 11.73 0.89
CA GLY A 54 1.74 10.55 0.04
C GLY A 54 2.02 9.29 0.87
N CYS A 55 2.95 9.36 1.83
CA CYS A 55 3.24 8.26 2.75
C CYS A 55 2.03 7.86 3.60
N ALA A 56 1.27 8.82 4.12
CA ALA A 56 0.07 8.53 4.91
C ALA A 56 -1.02 7.83 4.07
N VAL A 57 -1.26 8.31 2.84
CA VAL A 57 -2.22 7.70 1.91
C VAL A 57 -1.76 6.30 1.49
N LEU A 58 -0.46 6.14 1.20
CA LEU A 58 0.14 4.85 0.87
C LEU A 58 0.03 3.85 2.02
N ALA A 59 0.35 4.29 3.25
CA ALA A 59 0.24 3.48 4.46
C ALA A 59 -1.21 3.05 4.72
N LEU A 60 -2.19 3.94 4.47
CA LEU A 60 -3.60 3.59 4.56
C LEU A 60 -3.98 2.51 3.52
N GLY A 61 -3.47 2.59 2.29
CA GLY A 61 -3.65 1.56 1.28
C GLY A 61 -3.08 0.19 1.71
N VAL A 62 -1.85 0.18 2.25
CA VAL A 62 -1.22 -1.05 2.79
C VAL A 62 -2.03 -1.61 3.96
N PHE A 63 -2.52 -0.76 4.86
CA PHE A 63 -3.38 -1.15 5.97
C PHE A 63 -4.68 -1.80 5.46
N CYS A 64 -5.31 -1.24 4.42
CA CYS A 64 -6.50 -1.85 3.82
C CYS A 64 -6.19 -3.23 3.23
N PHE A 65 -5.03 -3.45 2.60
CA PHE A 65 -4.65 -4.81 2.16
C PHE A 65 -4.55 -5.79 3.32
N ALA A 66 -3.93 -5.39 4.43
CA ALA A 66 -3.87 -6.21 5.64
C ALA A 66 -5.28 -6.50 6.21
N TRP A 67 -6.13 -5.47 6.25
CA TRP A 67 -7.49 -5.58 6.75
C TRP A 67 -8.37 -6.52 5.90
N SER A 68 -8.08 -6.67 4.61
CA SER A 68 -8.91 -7.46 3.69
C SER A 68 -9.06 -8.94 4.08
N GLY A 69 -8.20 -9.48 4.95
CA GLY A 69 -8.29 -10.85 5.49
C GLY A 69 -9.00 -10.97 6.84
N CYS A 70 -9.23 -9.87 7.56
CA CYS A 70 -9.75 -9.87 8.93
C CYS A 70 -11.27 -10.18 9.05
N PRO A 71 -12.17 -9.70 8.15
CA PRO A 71 -13.61 -9.91 8.27
C PRO A 71 -14.07 -11.37 8.22
N VAL A 72 -13.21 -12.29 7.75
CA VAL A 72 -13.55 -13.73 7.65
C VAL A 72 -13.80 -14.39 9.00
N LEU A 73 -13.41 -13.74 10.11
CA LEU A 73 -13.62 -14.21 11.47
C LEU A 73 -14.92 -13.70 12.11
N GLU A 74 -15.54 -12.65 11.56
CA GLU A 74 -16.66 -11.94 12.20
C GLU A 74 -17.99 -12.11 11.45
N VAL A 75 -17.97 -12.32 10.14
CA VAL A 75 -19.18 -12.37 9.30
C VAL A 75 -19.25 -13.63 8.43
N ASP A 76 -20.42 -13.87 7.82
CA ASP A 76 -20.64 -14.97 6.88
C ASP A 76 -19.76 -14.83 5.62
N VAL A 77 -19.52 -15.97 4.95
CA VAL A 77 -18.60 -16.07 3.80
C VAL A 77 -18.97 -15.13 2.65
N PRO A 78 -20.25 -15.06 2.18
CA PRO A 78 -20.66 -14.09 1.16
C PRO A 78 -20.38 -12.63 1.53
N THR A 79 -20.65 -12.23 2.77
CA THR A 79 -20.40 -10.87 3.26
C THR A 79 -18.89 -10.59 3.34
N SER A 80 -18.11 -11.55 3.81
CA SER A 80 -16.65 -11.45 3.88
C SER A 80 -16.01 -11.26 2.50
N ASP A 81 -16.45 -12.03 1.49
CA ASP A 81 -15.94 -11.90 0.12
C ASP A 81 -16.25 -10.52 -0.48
N ARG A 82 -17.48 -10.01 -0.27
CA ARG A 82 -17.86 -8.66 -0.72
C ARG A 82 -16.99 -7.58 -0.05
N ASN A 83 -16.84 -7.64 1.28
CA ASN A 83 -16.04 -6.67 2.03
C ASN A 83 -14.57 -6.70 1.59
N LYS A 84 -14.03 -7.89 1.35
CA LYS A 84 -12.69 -8.06 0.81
C LYS A 84 -12.52 -7.37 -0.54
N VAL A 85 -13.43 -7.61 -1.50
CA VAL A 85 -13.35 -7.01 -2.84
C VAL A 85 -13.35 -5.49 -2.76
N ILE A 86 -14.26 -4.91 -1.96
CA ILE A 86 -14.33 -3.46 -1.74
C ILE A 86 -13.02 -2.96 -1.12
N THR A 87 -12.54 -3.63 -0.07
CA THR A 87 -11.33 -3.23 0.65
C THR A 87 -10.09 -3.29 -0.24
N ILE A 88 -9.92 -4.35 -1.03
CA ILE A 88 -8.80 -4.49 -1.98
C ILE A 88 -8.85 -3.41 -3.06
N ARG A 89 -10.03 -3.10 -3.61
CA ARG A 89 -10.17 -2.04 -4.63
C ARG A 89 -9.80 -0.67 -4.06
N SER A 90 -10.31 -0.33 -2.88
CA SER A 90 -9.96 0.89 -2.17
C SER A 90 -8.46 0.95 -1.85
N ALA A 91 -7.89 -0.19 -1.40
CA ALA A 91 -6.47 -0.33 -1.11
C ALA A 91 -5.60 -0.06 -2.35
N VAL A 92 -5.94 -0.63 -3.51
CA VAL A 92 -5.23 -0.40 -4.76
C VAL A 92 -5.26 1.08 -5.15
N VAL A 93 -6.42 1.72 -5.08
CA VAL A 93 -6.55 3.15 -5.42
C VAL A 93 -5.68 4.01 -4.50
N LEU A 94 -5.78 3.81 -3.17
CA LEU A 94 -4.96 4.53 -2.19
C LEU A 94 -3.47 4.26 -2.38
N PHE A 95 -3.10 3.01 -2.63
CA PHE A 95 -1.72 2.60 -2.87
C PHE A 95 -1.13 3.29 -4.10
N LEU A 96 -1.87 3.33 -5.21
CA LEU A 96 -1.42 3.98 -6.45
C LEU A 96 -1.33 5.50 -6.30
N ILE A 97 -2.33 6.14 -5.69
CA ILE A 97 -2.33 7.59 -5.44
C ILE A 97 -1.17 7.96 -4.52
N GLY A 98 -1.05 7.27 -3.38
CA GLY A 98 0.02 7.50 -2.41
C GLY A 98 1.40 7.30 -3.04
N SER A 99 1.59 6.22 -3.80
CA SER A 99 2.84 5.95 -4.53
C SER A 99 3.14 7.06 -5.54
N ALA A 100 2.17 7.48 -6.35
CA ALA A 100 2.38 8.55 -7.34
C ALA A 100 2.79 9.86 -6.67
N VAL A 101 2.15 10.24 -5.56
CA VAL A 101 2.47 11.45 -4.79
C VAL A 101 3.89 11.37 -4.20
N VAL A 102 4.25 10.24 -3.60
CA VAL A 102 5.59 9.94 -3.06
C VAL A 102 6.64 10.06 -4.16
N PHE A 103 6.44 9.40 -5.31
CA PHE A 103 7.35 9.46 -6.44
C PHE A 103 7.50 10.88 -6.99
N LEU A 104 6.39 11.61 -7.16
CA LEU A 104 6.42 13.00 -7.62
C LEU A 104 7.22 13.89 -6.66
N ALA A 105 7.05 13.74 -5.35
CA ALA A 105 7.81 14.51 -4.36
C ALA A 105 9.32 14.23 -4.44
N VAL A 106 9.72 12.97 -4.69
CA VAL A 106 11.14 12.61 -4.88
C VAL A 106 11.69 13.17 -6.18
N LEU A 107 10.98 13.00 -7.30
CA LEU A 107 11.43 13.44 -8.62
C LEU A 107 11.55 14.96 -8.71
N LEU A 108 10.68 15.71 -8.04
CA LEU A 108 10.72 17.17 -7.96
C LEU A 108 11.70 17.69 -6.89
N GLY A 109 12.25 16.82 -6.04
CA GLY A 109 13.21 17.17 -5.00
C GLY A 109 14.61 17.50 -5.55
N PRO A 110 15.53 18.03 -4.71
CA PRO A 110 16.82 18.59 -5.14
C PRO A 110 17.87 17.59 -5.69
N GLY A 111 17.46 16.38 -6.10
CA GLY A 111 18.30 15.40 -6.78
C GLY A 111 18.12 15.33 -8.30
N SER A 112 17.13 16.03 -8.87
CA SER A 112 16.85 16.03 -10.32
C SER A 112 17.55 17.13 -11.11
N VAL A 113 18.18 18.10 -10.43
CA VAL A 113 18.96 19.18 -11.01
C VAL A 113 20.37 19.15 -10.43
N GLY A 114 21.29 18.48 -11.14
CA GLY A 114 22.75 18.67 -11.05
C GLY A 114 23.42 18.52 -9.68
N ARG A 115 24.00 17.34 -9.42
CA ARG A 115 25.36 17.27 -8.87
C ARG A 115 26.31 16.95 -10.00
#